data_AF-A0A2V9SK40-F1
#
_entry.id   AF-A0A2V9SK40-F1
#
_cell.length_a   1.000
_cell.length_b   1.000
_cell.length_c   1.000
_cell.angle_alpha   90.00
_cell.angle_beta   90.00
_cell.angle_gamma   90.00
#
_symmetry.space_group_name_H-M   'P 1'
#
loop_
_entity.id
_entity.type
_entity.pdbx_description
1 polymer ?
#
loop_
_entity_poly.entity_id
_entity_poly.type
_entity_poly.pdbx_seq_one_letter_code
_entity_poly.pdbx_strand_id
1 'polypeptide(L)'
;FWFILWRIIKSQSAPNWWEALLLGLLVGLTATAIATILFLLPLLFCAIALKPAIAARSYVRIVGCALVLLGTVIGTSPCWLHNYFIARDRVFLSAHSGINFWIGNNSEANGYPRFPPGLRAGQAAMLQDSIDVAESAAGHRLKRGEVSQYWSAKARDYIAHHPLAWLRLLGLKLRNFWSAFQYDDLSIITNLREQGLTFPGIYFGLLAVLALPAMILTWNAVRLGRWITGAILLQMLALLPVFTTERYRLPIVPGLAVFAAFGVVTLFSNLAAGNVRPVLSYAILLTVSILFVSWPQRKPSFWALDAYNSGWQALESGNLPLAERKLELARAYIPDNAETNFALGNLKLAQNDAATAASFYLTTLRLDPRHRGAINNLGVLALENGQPEVAEQRFREALAIDGRNPKTHFLLAKSLIAKGQNNNARTEIDRALALKPDQPEFKELREQIDK
;
A
#
# COMPACT_ATOMS: atom_id res chain seq x y z
N PHE A 1 15.94 -10.75 -0.78
CA PHE A 1 16.69 -9.54 -1.16
C PHE A 1 18.14 -9.59 -0.66
N TRP A 2 18.40 -9.39 0.64
CA TRP A 2 19.77 -9.22 1.17
C TRP A 2 20.65 -10.46 1.08
N PHE A 3 20.09 -11.67 1.20
CA PHE A 3 20.85 -12.90 0.98
C PHE A 3 21.49 -12.97 -0.41
N ILE A 4 20.72 -12.63 -1.45
CA ILE A 4 21.20 -12.62 -2.84
C ILE A 4 22.31 -11.57 -3.00
N LEU A 5 22.10 -10.37 -2.48
CA LEU A 5 23.08 -9.29 -2.56
C LEU A 5 24.36 -9.63 -1.78
N TRP A 6 24.22 -10.19 -0.57
CA TRP A 6 25.34 -10.71 0.22
C TRP A 6 26.11 -11.77 -0.57
N ARG A 7 25.41 -12.69 -1.24
CA ARG A 7 26.07 -13.70 -2.06
C ARG A 7 26.82 -13.10 -3.24
N ILE A 8 26.26 -12.08 -3.89
CA ILE A 8 26.95 -11.32 -4.94
C ILE A 8 28.20 -10.67 -4.34
N ILE A 9 28.10 -9.98 -3.20
CA ILE A 9 29.22 -9.24 -2.60
C ILE A 9 30.34 -10.16 -2.10
N LYS A 10 29.99 -11.25 -1.40
CA LYS A 10 30.94 -12.13 -0.70
C LYS A 10 31.84 -12.92 -1.66
N SER A 11 31.31 -13.39 -2.80
CA SER A 11 32.12 -14.18 -3.73
C SER A 11 32.90 -13.31 -4.69
N GLN A 12 34.14 -13.68 -4.95
CA GLN A 12 34.93 -13.05 -5.99
C GLN A 12 34.59 -13.58 -7.39
N SER A 13 34.09 -14.82 -7.49
CA SER A 13 33.71 -15.45 -8.75
C SER A 13 32.23 -15.28 -9.09
N ALA A 14 31.93 -15.37 -10.38
CA ALA A 14 30.56 -15.47 -10.90
C ALA A 14 29.85 -16.73 -10.36
N PRO A 15 28.52 -16.69 -10.17
CA PRO A 15 27.74 -17.89 -9.84
C PRO A 15 28.00 -19.02 -10.85
N ASN A 16 28.16 -20.24 -10.35
CA ASN A 16 28.19 -21.41 -11.21
C ASN A 16 26.77 -21.76 -11.71
N TRP A 17 26.62 -22.79 -12.54
CA TRP A 17 25.35 -23.12 -13.17
C TRP A 17 24.24 -23.50 -12.17
N TRP A 18 24.50 -24.37 -11.19
CA TRP A 18 23.51 -24.76 -10.18
C TRP A 18 23.14 -23.56 -9.30
N GLU A 19 24.12 -22.72 -8.99
CA GLU A 19 23.93 -21.57 -8.13
C GLU A 19 23.15 -20.47 -8.84
N ALA A 20 23.39 -20.25 -10.12
CA ALA A 20 22.58 -19.37 -10.96
C ALA A 20 21.11 -19.81 -10.95
N LEU A 21 20.84 -21.12 -11.09
CA LEU A 21 19.50 -21.68 -11.01
C LEU A 21 18.87 -21.47 -9.63
N LEU A 22 19.58 -21.77 -8.53
CA LEU A 22 19.07 -21.59 -7.18
C LEU A 22 18.85 -20.13 -6.81
N LEU A 23 19.75 -19.22 -7.20
CA LEU A 23 19.56 -17.77 -7.01
C LEU A 23 18.33 -17.29 -7.79
N GLY A 24 18.16 -17.76 -9.03
CA GLY A 24 16.95 -17.52 -9.82
C GLY A 24 15.69 -18.03 -9.14
N LEU A 25 15.72 -19.25 -8.60
CA LEU A 25 14.62 -19.88 -7.86
C LEU A 25 14.24 -19.07 -6.63
N LEU A 26 15.22 -18.63 -5.84
CA LEU A 26 14.99 -17.79 -4.66
C LEU A 26 14.38 -16.44 -5.03
N VAL A 27 14.84 -15.81 -6.12
CA VAL A 27 14.19 -14.59 -6.65
C VAL A 27 12.74 -14.87 -7.00
N GLY A 28 12.46 -15.95 -7.74
CA GLY A 28 11.12 -16.32 -8.17
C GLY A 28 10.17 -16.61 -7.00
N LEU A 29 10.61 -17.43 -6.04
CA LEU A 29 9.84 -17.73 -4.82
C LEU A 29 9.55 -16.45 -4.03
N THR A 30 10.55 -15.58 -3.86
CA THR A 30 10.36 -14.30 -3.18
C THR A 30 9.39 -13.39 -3.95
N ALA A 31 9.39 -13.45 -5.28
CA ALA A 31 8.52 -12.63 -6.13
C ALA A 31 7.04 -12.98 -5.97
N THR A 32 6.71 -14.19 -5.52
CA THR A 32 5.33 -14.56 -5.19
C THR A 32 4.80 -13.78 -3.98
N ALA A 33 5.67 -13.36 -3.07
CA ALA A 33 5.32 -12.48 -1.95
C ALA A 33 5.51 -10.99 -2.28
N ILE A 34 6.63 -10.63 -2.93
CA ILE A 34 6.99 -9.24 -3.20
C ILE A 34 7.62 -9.12 -4.60
N ALA A 35 6.80 -8.75 -5.60
CA ALA A 35 7.21 -8.72 -7.00
C ALA A 35 8.36 -7.74 -7.32
N THR A 36 8.59 -6.69 -6.51
CA THR A 36 9.67 -5.72 -6.73
C THR A 36 11.06 -6.36 -6.65
N ILE A 37 11.20 -7.54 -6.03
CA ILE A 37 12.46 -8.30 -6.01
C ILE A 37 12.97 -8.65 -7.41
N LEU A 38 12.10 -8.73 -8.42
CA LEU A 38 12.48 -9.00 -9.80
C LEU A 38 13.41 -7.92 -10.37
N PHE A 39 13.38 -6.70 -9.83
CA PHE A 39 14.31 -5.64 -10.20
C PHE A 39 15.75 -5.90 -9.72
N LEU A 40 16.02 -6.95 -8.94
CA LEU A 40 17.39 -7.39 -8.65
C LEU A 40 18.00 -8.24 -9.76
N LEU A 41 17.21 -8.78 -10.71
CA LEU A 41 17.72 -9.62 -11.79
C LEU A 41 18.87 -8.97 -12.59
N PRO A 42 18.81 -7.66 -12.95
CA PRO A 42 19.93 -6.97 -13.58
C PRO A 42 21.25 -7.08 -12.79
N LEU A 43 21.22 -7.05 -11.45
CA LEU A 43 22.44 -7.22 -10.65
C LEU A 43 22.99 -8.64 -10.71
N LEU A 44 22.12 -9.65 -10.79
CA LEU A 44 22.56 -11.04 -10.98
C LEU A 44 23.20 -11.23 -12.36
N PHE A 45 22.60 -10.65 -13.41
CA PHE A 45 23.20 -10.66 -14.74
C PHE A 45 24.54 -9.93 -14.77
N CYS A 46 24.64 -8.77 -14.13
CA CYS A 46 25.91 -8.06 -13.95
C CYS A 46 26.93 -8.90 -13.16
N ALA A 47 26.51 -9.62 -12.12
CA ALA A 47 27.41 -10.48 -11.35
C ALA A 47 27.97 -11.63 -12.20
N ILE A 48 27.15 -12.24 -13.07
CA ILE A 48 27.58 -13.28 -14.00
C ILE A 48 28.49 -12.72 -15.09
N ALA A 49 28.19 -11.52 -15.59
CA ALA A 49 28.92 -10.89 -16.69
C ALA A 49 30.28 -10.31 -16.27
N LEU A 50 30.34 -9.66 -15.10
CA LEU A 50 31.48 -8.84 -14.67
C LEU A 50 32.44 -9.57 -13.73
N LYS A 51 31.96 -10.54 -12.94
CA LYS A 51 32.85 -11.28 -12.04
C LYS A 51 33.66 -12.31 -12.82
N PRO A 52 34.91 -12.59 -12.40
CA PRO A 52 35.69 -13.65 -12.99
C PRO A 52 34.91 -14.97 -12.96
N ALA A 53 34.73 -15.56 -14.14
CA ALA A 53 34.09 -16.86 -14.27
C ALA A 53 35.14 -17.95 -14.02
N ILE A 54 34.72 -19.05 -13.38
CA ILE A 54 35.58 -20.24 -13.19
C ILE A 54 35.99 -20.84 -14.56
N ALA A 55 35.21 -20.58 -15.61
CA ALA A 55 35.57 -20.87 -17.00
C ALA A 55 35.41 -19.60 -17.86
N ALA A 56 36.49 -19.13 -18.47
CA ALA A 56 36.57 -17.86 -19.22
C ALA A 56 35.75 -17.81 -20.54
N ARG A 57 34.88 -18.78 -20.79
CA ARG A 57 34.18 -18.93 -22.08
C ARG A 57 32.83 -18.20 -22.07
N SER A 58 32.57 -17.43 -23.13
CA SER A 58 31.37 -16.60 -23.31
C SER A 58 30.05 -17.37 -23.17
N TYR A 59 29.99 -18.62 -23.65
CA TYR A 59 28.76 -19.45 -23.55
C TYR A 59 28.35 -19.75 -22.10
N VAL A 60 29.31 -19.86 -21.17
CA VAL A 60 29.02 -20.16 -19.75
C VAL A 60 28.23 -19.01 -19.11
N ARG A 61 28.49 -17.77 -19.53
CA ARG A 61 27.76 -16.59 -19.04
C ARG A 61 26.33 -16.56 -19.56
N ILE A 62 26.12 -16.90 -20.83
CA ILE A 62 24.79 -16.98 -21.44
C ILE A 62 23.96 -18.07 -20.73
N VAL A 63 24.55 -19.25 -20.53
CA VAL A 63 23.91 -20.35 -19.80
C VAL A 63 23.59 -19.92 -18.36
N GLY A 64 24.50 -19.23 -17.68
CA GLY A 64 24.24 -18.70 -16.33
C GLY A 64 23.03 -17.75 -16.29
N CYS A 65 22.95 -16.79 -17.20
CA CYS A 65 21.80 -15.88 -17.27
C CYS A 65 20.49 -16.62 -17.60
N ALA A 66 20.54 -17.59 -18.52
CA ALA A 66 19.39 -18.43 -18.85
C ALA A 66 18.93 -19.26 -17.65
N LEU A 67 19.86 -19.77 -16.84
CA LEU A 67 19.54 -20.52 -15.62
C LEU A 67 18.95 -19.64 -14.52
N VAL A 68 19.39 -18.40 -14.38
CA VAL A 68 18.74 -17.42 -13.49
C VAL A 68 17.28 -17.22 -13.91
N LEU A 69 17.04 -16.97 -15.20
CA LEU A 69 15.69 -16.78 -15.74
C LEU A 69 14.82 -18.04 -15.54
N LEU A 70 15.37 -19.22 -15.87
CA LEU A 70 14.69 -20.50 -15.67
C LEU A 70 14.32 -20.71 -14.20
N GLY A 71 15.26 -20.46 -13.28
CA GLY A 71 15.02 -20.53 -11.85
C GLY A 71 13.91 -19.57 -11.42
N THR A 72 13.92 -18.33 -11.91
CA THR A 72 12.86 -17.35 -11.61
C THR A 72 11.50 -17.79 -12.12
N VAL A 73 11.41 -18.37 -13.32
CA VAL A 73 10.17 -18.93 -13.87
C VAL A 73 9.69 -20.10 -13.00
N ILE A 74 10.57 -21.03 -12.64
CA ILE A 74 10.23 -22.16 -11.74
C ILE A 74 9.73 -21.63 -10.39
N GLY A 75 10.43 -20.67 -9.79
CA GLY A 75 10.07 -20.11 -8.48
C GLY A 75 8.76 -19.33 -8.48
N THR A 76 8.41 -18.68 -9.60
CA THR A 76 7.12 -18.00 -9.76
C THR A 76 5.98 -18.92 -10.20
N SER A 77 6.31 -20.14 -10.67
CA SER A 77 5.34 -21.07 -11.24
C SER A 77 4.17 -21.45 -10.31
N PRO A 78 4.30 -21.60 -8.97
CA PRO A 78 3.14 -21.97 -8.14
C PRO A 78 2.00 -20.93 -8.23
N CYS A 79 2.35 -19.64 -8.23
CA CYS A 79 1.37 -18.56 -8.35
C CYS A 79 0.77 -18.51 -9.76
N TRP A 80 1.61 -18.61 -10.79
CA TRP A 80 1.14 -18.60 -12.18
C TRP A 80 0.26 -19.81 -12.51
N LEU A 81 0.65 -21.02 -12.09
CA LEU A 81 -0.11 -22.25 -12.26
C LEU A 81 -1.47 -22.15 -11.55
N HIS A 82 -1.49 -21.64 -10.31
CA HIS A 82 -2.74 -21.39 -9.60
C HIS A 82 -3.64 -20.41 -10.38
N ASN A 83 -3.09 -19.28 -10.83
CA ASN A 83 -3.86 -18.28 -11.57
C ASN A 83 -4.41 -18.84 -12.90
N TYR A 84 -3.59 -19.60 -13.62
CA TYR A 84 -3.95 -20.16 -14.92
C TYR A 84 -4.99 -21.28 -14.81
N PHE A 85 -4.75 -22.26 -13.94
CA PHE A 85 -5.59 -23.47 -13.86
C PHE A 85 -6.79 -23.31 -12.91
N ILE A 86 -6.61 -22.66 -11.76
CA ILE A 86 -7.67 -22.50 -10.75
C ILE A 86 -8.48 -21.24 -11.03
N ALA A 87 -7.82 -20.08 -11.14
CA ALA A 87 -8.52 -18.82 -11.38
C ALA A 87 -8.95 -18.62 -12.85
N ARG A 88 -8.49 -19.49 -13.78
CA ARG A 88 -8.76 -19.41 -15.22
C ARG A 88 -8.44 -18.04 -15.82
N ASP A 89 -7.34 -17.44 -15.33
CA ASP A 89 -6.89 -16.10 -15.65
C ASP A 89 -5.38 -16.07 -15.93
N ARG A 90 -4.94 -15.31 -16.93
CA ARG A 90 -3.54 -15.28 -17.40
C ARG A 90 -2.68 -14.28 -16.61
N VAL A 91 -2.91 -14.20 -15.32
CA VAL A 91 -2.20 -13.29 -14.41
C VAL A 91 -0.88 -13.92 -13.97
N PHE A 92 0.24 -13.22 -14.22
CA PHE A 92 1.56 -13.76 -13.88
C PHE A 92 1.77 -13.91 -12.38
N LEU A 93 1.68 -12.80 -11.63
CA LEU A 93 1.81 -12.80 -10.16
C LEU A 93 0.57 -12.20 -9.49
N SER A 94 0.20 -10.97 -9.86
CA SER A 94 -0.89 -10.26 -9.22
C SER A 94 -1.69 -9.38 -10.18
N ALA A 95 -3.01 -9.50 -10.10
CA ALA A 95 -3.97 -8.66 -10.80
C ALA A 95 -4.15 -7.27 -10.13
N HIS A 96 -3.51 -7.02 -8.99
CA HIS A 96 -3.54 -5.70 -8.34
C HIS A 96 -2.56 -4.69 -8.95
N SER A 97 -1.68 -5.14 -9.84
CA SER A 97 -0.68 -4.28 -10.48
C SER A 97 -1.31 -3.12 -11.25
N GLY A 98 -2.45 -3.36 -11.92
CA GLY A 98 -3.11 -2.34 -12.72
C GLY A 98 -3.68 -1.18 -11.91
N ILE A 99 -4.41 -1.47 -10.82
CA ILE A 99 -4.92 -0.41 -9.94
C ILE A 99 -3.79 0.34 -9.23
N ASN A 100 -2.73 -0.34 -8.80
CA ASN A 100 -1.56 0.33 -8.22
C ASN A 100 -0.85 1.25 -9.21
N PHE A 101 -0.80 0.83 -10.49
CA PHE A 101 -0.27 1.65 -11.57
C PHE A 101 -1.15 2.89 -11.81
N TRP A 102 -2.48 2.76 -11.78
CA TRP A 102 -3.39 3.91 -11.85
C TRP A 102 -3.28 4.86 -10.66
N ILE A 103 -3.29 4.34 -9.42
CA ILE A 103 -3.11 5.13 -8.19
C ILE A 103 -1.83 5.97 -8.27
N GLY A 104 -0.76 5.38 -8.81
CA GLY A 104 0.52 6.06 -8.97
C GLY A 104 0.59 7.02 -10.16
N ASN A 105 -0.32 6.97 -11.14
CA ASN A 105 -0.21 7.71 -12.41
C ASN A 105 -1.58 8.21 -12.89
N ASN A 106 -2.07 9.26 -12.25
CA ASN A 106 -3.29 9.99 -12.64
C ASN A 106 -3.11 11.49 -12.35
N SER A 107 -4.11 12.30 -12.70
CA SER A 107 -4.09 13.76 -12.53
C SER A 107 -3.95 14.24 -11.09
N GLU A 108 -4.31 13.40 -10.12
CA GLU A 108 -4.25 13.70 -8.68
C GLU A 108 -3.05 13.08 -7.96
N ALA A 109 -2.27 12.26 -8.67
CA ALA A 109 -1.12 11.55 -8.11
C ALA A 109 -0.01 12.52 -7.69
N ASN A 110 0.61 12.24 -6.55
CA ASN A 110 1.65 13.09 -5.97
C ASN A 110 2.88 12.30 -5.47
N GLY A 111 2.92 11.00 -5.80
CA GLY A 111 3.97 10.07 -5.44
C GLY A 111 3.71 9.25 -4.18
N TYR A 112 2.69 9.57 -3.39
CA TYR A 112 2.13 8.68 -2.36
C TYR A 112 0.83 8.06 -2.87
N PRO A 113 0.39 6.90 -2.37
CA PRO A 113 -0.87 6.31 -2.80
C PRO A 113 -2.01 7.24 -2.42
N ARG A 114 -2.72 7.78 -3.43
CA ARG A 114 -3.95 8.53 -3.22
C ARG A 114 -5.08 7.74 -3.84
N PHE A 115 -6.07 7.39 -3.03
CA PHE A 115 -7.20 6.63 -3.54
C PHE A 115 -8.00 7.50 -4.51
N PRO A 116 -8.38 6.95 -5.69
CA PRO A 116 -9.25 7.64 -6.62
C PRO A 116 -10.52 8.15 -5.92
N PRO A 117 -11.01 9.34 -6.28
CA PRO A 117 -12.28 9.84 -5.75
C PRO A 117 -13.41 8.81 -5.93
N GLY A 118 -14.15 8.55 -4.84
CA GLY A 118 -15.28 7.61 -4.84
C GLY A 118 -14.95 6.16 -4.44
N LEU A 119 -13.69 5.82 -4.15
CA LEU A 119 -13.37 4.53 -3.51
C LEU A 119 -13.25 4.69 -2.00
N ARG A 120 -13.79 3.74 -1.24
CA ARG A 120 -13.72 3.73 0.23
C ARG A 120 -12.29 3.51 0.72
N ALA A 121 -11.99 4.07 1.88
CA ALA A 121 -10.75 3.79 2.61
C ALA A 121 -10.67 2.31 3.05
N GLY A 122 -9.46 1.76 3.11
CA GLY A 122 -9.20 0.37 3.53
C GLY A 122 -8.97 -0.60 2.36
N GLN A 123 -8.05 -1.55 2.55
CA GLN A 123 -7.53 -2.40 1.46
C GLN A 123 -8.61 -3.33 0.84
N ALA A 124 -9.47 -3.92 1.67
CA ALA A 124 -10.53 -4.81 1.20
C ALA A 124 -11.65 -4.05 0.48
N ALA A 125 -12.07 -2.92 1.03
CA ALA A 125 -13.09 -2.06 0.43
C ALA A 125 -12.61 -1.48 -0.91
N MET A 126 -11.36 -1.02 -0.97
CA MET A 126 -10.71 -0.55 -2.18
C MET A 126 -10.60 -1.62 -3.25
N LEU A 127 -10.24 -2.85 -2.88
CA LEU A 127 -10.24 -3.96 -3.82
C LEU A 127 -11.63 -4.14 -4.42
N GLN A 128 -12.67 -4.18 -3.58
CA GLN A 128 -14.03 -4.36 -4.06
C GLN A 128 -14.47 -3.21 -4.98
N ASP A 129 -14.29 -1.96 -4.53
CA ASP A 129 -14.69 -0.79 -5.31
C ASP A 129 -13.90 -0.71 -6.64
N SER A 130 -12.64 -1.15 -6.67
CA SER A 130 -11.85 -1.20 -7.91
C SER A 130 -12.39 -2.20 -8.94
N ILE A 131 -13.04 -3.28 -8.49
CA ILE A 131 -13.74 -4.24 -9.35
C ILE A 131 -15.04 -3.62 -9.81
N ASP A 132 -15.84 -3.11 -8.86
CA ASP A 132 -17.19 -2.61 -9.11
C ASP A 132 -17.16 -1.49 -10.16
N VAL A 133 -16.19 -0.58 -10.08
CA VAL A 133 -15.99 0.49 -11.07
C VAL A 133 -15.65 -0.07 -12.45
N ALA A 134 -14.78 -1.08 -12.53
CA ALA A 134 -14.38 -1.68 -13.80
C ALA A 134 -15.54 -2.49 -14.43
N GLU A 135 -16.25 -3.29 -13.63
CA GLU A 135 -17.41 -4.07 -14.09
C GLU A 135 -18.57 -3.17 -14.52
N SER A 136 -18.82 -2.09 -13.77
CA SER A 136 -19.85 -1.11 -14.13
C SER A 136 -19.55 -0.41 -15.45
N ALA A 137 -18.28 -0.06 -15.68
CA ALA A 137 -17.85 0.52 -16.95
C ALA A 137 -17.93 -0.46 -18.13
N ALA A 138 -17.70 -1.75 -17.89
CA ALA A 138 -17.80 -2.80 -18.90
C ALA A 138 -19.26 -3.27 -19.14
N GLY A 139 -20.17 -3.03 -18.20
CA GLY A 139 -21.55 -3.51 -18.26
C GLY A 139 -21.72 -5.01 -17.97
N HIS A 140 -20.65 -5.70 -17.57
CA HIS A 140 -20.67 -7.12 -17.23
C HIS A 140 -19.57 -7.46 -16.21
N ARG A 141 -19.62 -8.67 -15.64
CA ARG A 141 -18.58 -9.14 -14.71
C ARG A 141 -17.25 -9.36 -15.43
N LEU A 142 -16.15 -9.02 -14.76
CA LEU A 142 -14.80 -9.08 -15.31
C LEU A 142 -13.93 -10.06 -14.52
N LYS A 143 -13.02 -10.73 -15.23
CA LYS A 143 -11.90 -11.45 -14.60
C LYS A 143 -10.96 -10.47 -13.93
N ARG A 144 -10.16 -10.95 -12.98
CA ARG A 144 -9.22 -10.11 -12.22
C ARG A 144 -8.17 -9.47 -13.13
N GLY A 145 -7.69 -10.20 -14.12
CA GLY A 145 -6.78 -9.71 -15.15
C GLY A 145 -7.40 -8.62 -16.01
N GLU A 146 -8.68 -8.71 -16.34
CA GLU A 146 -9.42 -7.69 -17.11
C GLU A 146 -9.61 -6.41 -16.29
N VAL A 147 -9.95 -6.54 -14.99
CA VAL A 147 -9.97 -5.40 -14.06
C VAL A 147 -8.59 -4.73 -13.99
N SER A 148 -7.52 -5.51 -13.87
CA SER A 148 -6.14 -4.98 -13.90
C SER A 148 -5.86 -4.22 -15.20
N GLN A 149 -6.23 -4.79 -16.35
CA GLN A 149 -6.03 -4.18 -17.65
C GLN A 149 -6.80 -2.87 -17.82
N TYR A 150 -8.04 -2.80 -17.33
CA TYR A 150 -8.83 -1.56 -17.33
C TYR A 150 -8.08 -0.42 -16.63
N TRP A 151 -7.59 -0.65 -15.41
CA TRP A 151 -6.83 0.36 -14.67
C TRP A 151 -5.48 0.69 -15.31
N SER A 152 -4.76 -0.33 -15.82
CA SER A 152 -3.51 -0.12 -16.55
C SER A 152 -3.70 0.68 -17.85
N ALA A 153 -4.80 0.46 -18.57
CA ALA A 153 -5.14 1.22 -19.77
C ALA A 153 -5.40 2.68 -19.42
N LYS A 154 -6.19 2.93 -18.37
CA LYS A 154 -6.47 4.29 -17.88
C LYS A 154 -5.20 5.07 -17.51
N ALA A 155 -4.26 4.41 -16.84
CA ALA A 155 -2.97 5.00 -16.50
C ALA A 155 -2.11 5.33 -17.72
N ARG A 156 -2.03 4.40 -18.68
CA ARG A 156 -1.30 4.63 -19.93
C ARG A 156 -1.91 5.76 -20.75
N ASP A 157 -3.23 5.82 -20.80
CA ASP A 157 -3.96 6.88 -21.47
C ASP A 157 -3.65 8.26 -20.87
N TYR A 158 -3.69 8.39 -19.54
CA TYR A 158 -3.28 9.61 -18.85
C TYR A 158 -1.82 10.01 -19.15
N ILE A 159 -0.89 9.05 -19.13
CA ILE A 159 0.53 9.30 -19.41
C ILE A 159 0.73 9.78 -20.86
N ALA A 160 0.02 9.16 -21.82
CA ALA A 160 0.09 9.52 -23.23
C ALA A 160 -0.40 10.96 -23.48
N HIS A 161 -1.48 11.37 -22.81
CA HIS A 161 -2.04 12.72 -22.94
C HIS A 161 -1.31 13.78 -22.10
N HIS A 162 -0.59 13.39 -21.03
CA HIS A 162 0.09 14.31 -20.11
C HIS A 162 1.55 13.94 -19.80
N PRO A 163 2.43 13.79 -20.80
CA PRO A 163 3.79 13.26 -20.60
C PRO A 163 4.66 14.16 -19.71
N LEU A 164 4.56 15.49 -19.85
CA LEU A 164 5.31 16.43 -19.02
C LEU A 164 4.86 16.40 -17.55
N ALA A 165 3.57 16.26 -17.30
CA ALA A 165 3.04 16.13 -15.94
C ALA A 165 3.51 14.81 -15.31
N TRP A 166 3.51 13.73 -16.08
CA TRP A 166 4.03 12.44 -15.65
C TRP A 166 5.54 12.48 -15.34
N LEU A 167 6.37 13.14 -16.17
CA LEU A 167 7.80 13.32 -15.88
C LEU A 167 8.04 14.11 -14.59
N ARG A 168 7.27 15.18 -14.36
CA ARG A 168 7.31 15.92 -13.09
C ARG A 168 6.92 15.04 -11.91
N LEU A 169 5.89 14.20 -12.08
CA LEU A 169 5.47 13.22 -11.08
C LEU A 169 6.55 12.18 -10.78
N LEU A 170 7.30 11.69 -11.78
CA LEU A 170 8.46 10.82 -11.55
C LEU A 170 9.53 11.53 -10.72
N GLY A 171 9.83 12.80 -11.02
CA GLY A 171 10.75 13.61 -10.21
C GLY A 171 10.29 13.77 -8.75
N LEU A 172 8.97 13.95 -8.54
CA LEU A 172 8.38 13.97 -7.20
C LEU A 172 8.51 12.62 -6.50
N LYS A 173 8.27 11.50 -7.18
CA LYS A 173 8.44 10.14 -6.62
C LYS A 173 9.90 9.87 -6.23
N LEU A 174 10.85 10.28 -7.06
CA LEU A 174 12.29 10.19 -6.75
C LEU A 174 12.62 10.96 -5.47
N ARG A 175 12.13 12.19 -5.33
CA ARG A 175 12.31 12.98 -4.10
C ARG A 175 11.64 12.30 -2.90
N ASN A 176 10.38 11.86 -3.05
CA ASN A 176 9.62 11.22 -1.98
C ASN A 176 10.28 9.92 -1.49
N PHE A 177 10.93 9.17 -2.38
CA PHE A 177 11.69 7.97 -2.01
C PHE A 177 12.76 8.27 -0.95
N TRP A 178 13.47 9.39 -1.08
CA TRP A 178 14.54 9.80 -0.14
C TRP A 178 14.05 10.65 1.03
N SER A 179 12.79 11.05 1.04
CA SER A 179 12.21 11.94 2.05
C SER A 179 12.20 11.30 3.45
N ALA A 180 12.57 12.08 4.48
CA ALA A 180 12.47 11.70 5.89
C ALA A 180 11.01 11.50 6.34
N PHE A 181 10.07 12.15 5.64
CA PHE A 181 8.64 11.95 5.86
C PHE A 181 8.27 10.47 5.66
N GLN A 182 7.52 9.95 6.63
CA GLN A 182 7.08 8.56 6.67
C GLN A 182 5.62 8.48 6.26
N TYR A 183 5.35 7.82 5.14
CA TYR A 183 4.00 7.51 4.71
C TYR A 183 3.71 6.04 5.01
N ASP A 184 3.08 5.80 6.17
CA ASP A 184 2.64 4.48 6.61
C ASP A 184 1.22 4.22 6.08
N ASP A 185 1.13 3.60 4.90
CA ASP A 185 -0.13 3.36 4.19
C ASP A 185 -1.09 2.44 4.95
N LEU A 186 -0.54 1.59 5.83
CA LEU A 186 -1.31 0.64 6.65
C LEU A 186 -1.26 0.99 8.15
N SER A 187 -0.56 2.06 8.53
CA SER A 187 -0.28 2.45 9.91
C SER A 187 0.31 1.34 10.80
N ILE A 188 0.81 0.22 10.24
CA ILE A 188 1.28 -0.94 11.03
C ILE A 188 2.42 -0.51 11.96
N ILE A 189 3.36 0.30 11.48
CA ILE A 189 4.51 0.72 12.26
C ILE A 189 4.06 1.69 13.36
N THR A 190 3.18 2.63 13.02
CA THR A 190 2.58 3.57 13.99
C THR A 190 1.86 2.81 15.11
N ASN A 191 1.01 1.85 14.76
CA ASN A 191 0.24 1.06 15.72
C ASN A 191 1.13 0.20 16.63
N LEU A 192 2.15 -0.46 16.09
CA LEU A 192 3.09 -1.24 16.91
C LEU A 192 3.86 -0.36 17.90
N ARG A 193 4.20 0.87 17.54
CA ARG A 193 4.82 1.84 18.45
C ARG A 193 3.85 2.32 19.52
N GLU A 194 2.61 2.59 19.15
CA GLU A 194 1.56 3.04 20.09
C GLU A 194 1.23 1.98 21.13
N GLN A 195 1.31 0.71 20.76
CA GLN A 195 1.16 -0.42 21.67
C GLN A 195 2.44 -0.73 22.46
N GLY A 196 3.54 0.01 22.23
CA GLY A 196 4.83 -0.22 22.88
C GLY A 196 5.53 -1.52 22.45
N LEU A 197 5.05 -2.20 21.40
CA LEU A 197 5.60 -3.46 20.90
C LEU A 197 6.92 -3.26 20.15
N THR A 198 7.13 -2.08 19.58
CA THR A 198 8.39 -1.71 18.94
C THR A 198 8.98 -0.48 19.61
N PHE A 199 10.28 -0.53 19.92
CA PHE A 199 11.03 0.63 20.38
C PHE A 199 10.90 1.80 19.39
N PRO A 200 11.08 3.06 19.85
CA PRO A 200 11.28 4.20 18.96
C PRO A 200 12.60 4.00 18.20
N GLY A 201 12.55 3.18 17.15
CA GLY A 201 13.70 2.78 16.37
C GLY A 201 14.27 3.93 15.54
N ILE A 202 15.36 3.64 14.82
CA ILE A 202 16.00 4.61 13.95
C ILE A 202 15.06 4.93 12.77
N TYR A 203 14.72 6.21 12.63
CA TYR A 203 13.88 6.70 11.53
C TYR A 203 14.63 6.63 10.19
N PHE A 204 13.89 6.35 9.11
CA PHE A 204 14.43 6.28 7.75
C PHE A 204 15.24 7.53 7.38
N GLY A 205 14.73 8.71 7.74
CA GLY A 205 15.40 9.99 7.45
C GLY A 205 16.82 10.07 8.00
N LEU A 206 17.06 9.63 9.24
CA LEU A 206 18.40 9.64 9.83
C LEU A 206 19.36 8.72 9.07
N LEU A 207 18.92 7.49 8.74
CA LEU A 207 19.72 6.56 7.95
C LEU A 207 20.02 7.11 6.56
N ALA A 208 19.02 7.64 5.86
CA ALA A 208 19.20 8.21 4.53
C ALA A 208 20.17 9.40 4.54
N VAL A 209 20.03 10.30 5.54
CA VAL A 209 20.90 11.47 5.72
C VAL A 209 22.37 11.06 5.83
N LEU A 210 22.66 10.08 6.69
CA LEU A 210 24.01 9.58 6.94
C LEU A 210 24.54 8.71 5.79
N ALA A 211 23.68 7.95 5.13
CA ALA A 211 24.07 7.02 4.08
C ALA A 211 24.43 7.71 2.76
N LEU A 212 23.69 8.73 2.34
CA LEU A 212 23.87 9.37 1.03
C LEU A 212 25.29 9.94 0.81
N PRO A 213 25.91 10.68 1.76
CA PRO A 213 27.29 11.14 1.63
C PRO A 213 28.27 9.98 1.45
N ALA A 214 28.14 8.94 2.28
CA ALA A 214 28.99 7.76 2.21
C ALA A 214 28.82 7.02 0.89
N MET A 215 27.60 6.89 0.40
CA MET A 215 27.29 6.25 -0.88
C MET A 215 27.93 6.98 -2.06
N ILE A 216 27.96 8.33 -2.03
CA ILE A 216 28.65 9.15 -3.05
C ILE A 216 30.16 8.98 -2.96
N LEU A 217 30.75 9.16 -1.77
CA LEU A 217 32.20 9.13 -1.59
C LEU A 217 32.81 7.74 -1.85
N THR A 218 32.07 6.67 -1.54
CA THR A 218 32.54 5.29 -1.72
C THR A 218 32.40 4.79 -3.14
N TRP A 219 31.66 5.47 -4.02
CA TRP A 219 31.40 5.01 -5.39
C TRP A 219 32.69 4.66 -6.16
N ASN A 220 33.72 5.50 -6.02
CA ASN A 220 35.03 5.27 -6.64
C ASN A 220 36.01 4.53 -5.72
N ALA A 221 35.92 4.75 -4.41
CA ALA A 221 36.87 4.20 -3.44
C ALA A 221 36.63 2.72 -3.12
N VAL A 222 35.38 2.25 -3.08
CA VAL A 222 35.01 0.92 -2.61
C VAL A 222 34.15 0.22 -3.66
N ARG A 223 34.79 -0.65 -4.48
CA ARG A 223 34.10 -1.40 -5.55
C ARG A 223 32.91 -2.22 -5.03
N LEU A 224 32.98 -2.75 -3.80
CA LEU A 224 31.88 -3.51 -3.19
C LEU A 224 30.64 -2.65 -2.93
N GLY A 225 30.81 -1.36 -2.62
CA GLY A 225 29.72 -0.42 -2.39
C GLY A 225 28.81 -0.26 -3.62
N ARG A 226 29.36 -0.38 -4.83
CA ARG A 226 28.60 -0.27 -6.09
C ARG A 226 27.46 -1.28 -6.20
N TRP A 227 27.65 -2.50 -5.67
CA TRP A 227 26.59 -3.51 -5.65
C TRP A 227 25.43 -3.11 -4.74
N ILE A 228 25.75 -2.55 -3.56
CA ILE A 228 24.75 -2.05 -2.61
C ILE A 228 24.01 -0.85 -3.20
N THR A 229 24.74 0.13 -3.75
CA THR A 229 24.16 1.28 -4.45
C THR A 229 23.27 0.84 -5.60
N GLY A 230 23.72 -0.10 -6.44
CA GLY A 230 22.93 -0.64 -7.54
C GLY A 230 21.63 -1.28 -7.05
N ALA A 231 21.66 -2.01 -5.93
CA ALA A 231 20.48 -2.63 -5.37
C ALA A 231 19.48 -1.60 -4.84
N ILE A 232 19.97 -0.55 -4.19
CA ILE A 232 19.16 0.57 -3.71
C ILE A 232 18.50 1.30 -4.88
N LEU A 233 19.27 1.62 -5.93
CA LEU A 233 18.76 2.33 -7.12
C LEU A 233 17.77 1.49 -7.93
N LEU A 234 17.99 0.17 -8.04
CA LEU A 234 17.04 -0.72 -8.70
C LEU A 234 15.75 -0.88 -7.90
N GLN A 235 15.83 -0.94 -6.56
CA GLN A 235 14.64 -0.92 -5.72
C GLN A 235 13.88 0.40 -5.86
N MET A 236 14.59 1.55 -5.91
CA MET A 236 13.96 2.85 -6.19
C MET A 236 13.24 2.84 -7.55
N LEU A 237 13.91 2.34 -8.59
CA LEU A 237 13.35 2.21 -9.93
C LEU A 237 12.10 1.32 -9.95
N ALA A 238 12.08 0.24 -9.16
CA ALA A 238 10.94 -0.66 -9.04
C ALA A 238 9.67 0.04 -8.51
N LEU A 239 9.82 1.13 -7.76
CA LEU A 239 8.70 1.86 -7.16
C LEU A 239 8.21 3.04 -8.02
N LEU A 240 9.01 3.53 -8.96
CA LEU A 240 8.64 4.66 -9.81
C LEU A 240 7.36 4.44 -10.64
N PRO A 241 7.10 3.23 -11.18
CA PRO A 241 5.85 2.96 -11.87
C PRO A 241 4.62 3.10 -10.96
N VAL A 242 4.77 2.96 -9.64
CA VAL A 242 3.66 2.99 -8.69
C VAL A 242 3.77 4.22 -7.81
N PHE A 243 3.88 4.05 -6.49
CA PHE A 243 3.97 5.11 -5.49
C PHE A 243 4.97 4.69 -4.40
N THR A 244 5.40 5.65 -3.59
CA THR A 244 6.34 5.45 -2.49
C THR A 244 5.57 5.24 -1.18
N THR A 245 5.87 4.17 -0.45
CA THR A 245 5.44 3.94 0.94
C THR A 245 6.59 3.38 1.76
N GLU A 246 6.47 3.42 3.09
CA GLU A 246 7.53 2.91 3.97
C GLU A 246 7.80 1.42 3.81
N ARG A 247 6.73 0.62 3.69
CA ARG A 247 6.84 -0.82 3.44
C ARG A 247 7.67 -1.13 2.19
N TYR A 248 7.57 -0.30 1.16
CA TYR A 248 8.30 -0.48 -0.08
C TYR A 248 9.75 0.04 -0.04
N ARG A 249 10.08 0.93 0.91
CA ARG A 249 11.45 1.37 1.20
C ARG A 249 12.21 0.42 2.12
N LEU A 250 11.49 -0.38 2.92
CA LEU A 250 12.10 -1.32 3.87
C LEU A 250 13.25 -2.18 3.29
N PRO A 251 13.17 -2.71 2.03
CA PRO A 251 14.25 -3.51 1.47
C PRO A 251 15.59 -2.79 1.36
N ILE A 252 15.63 -1.45 1.27
CA ILE A 252 16.91 -0.71 1.14
C ILE A 252 17.56 -0.35 2.48
N VAL A 253 16.80 -0.43 3.58
CA VAL A 253 17.23 0.04 4.91
C VAL A 253 18.53 -0.61 5.38
N PRO A 254 18.76 -1.93 5.27
CA PRO A 254 20.04 -2.52 5.67
C PRO A 254 21.24 -2.00 4.87
N GLY A 255 21.05 -1.64 3.60
CA GLY A 255 22.08 -1.04 2.76
C GLY A 255 22.43 0.37 3.17
N LEU A 256 21.40 1.17 3.48
CA LEU A 256 21.57 2.49 4.06
C LEU A 256 22.29 2.40 5.41
N ALA A 257 21.97 1.42 6.26
CA ALA A 257 22.64 1.24 7.54
C ALA A 257 24.14 0.95 7.37
N VAL A 258 24.53 0.12 6.39
CA VAL A 258 25.94 -0.13 6.07
C VAL A 258 26.65 1.15 5.61
N PHE A 259 26.04 1.93 4.71
CA PHE A 259 26.62 3.19 4.27
C PHE A 259 26.68 4.24 5.39
N ALA A 260 25.64 4.36 6.20
CA ALA A 260 25.60 5.27 7.34
C ALA A 260 26.71 4.94 8.34
N ALA A 261 26.87 3.67 8.71
CA ALA A 261 27.93 3.21 9.58
C ALA A 261 29.32 3.51 8.98
N PHE A 262 29.52 3.19 7.69
CA PHE A 262 30.76 3.49 6.98
C PHE A 262 31.08 5.00 6.99
N GLY A 263 30.08 5.84 6.71
CA GLY A 263 30.22 7.29 6.70
C GLY A 263 30.63 7.86 8.05
N VAL A 264 29.94 7.43 9.12
CA VAL A 264 30.23 7.84 10.49
C VAL A 264 31.63 7.39 10.92
N VAL A 265 31.99 6.12 10.68
CA VAL A 265 33.33 5.61 11.02
C VAL A 265 34.40 6.37 10.23
N THR A 266 34.21 6.58 8.93
CA THR A 266 35.16 7.33 8.09
C THR A 266 35.34 8.76 8.58
N LEU A 267 34.26 9.43 8.98
CA LEU A 267 34.31 10.78 9.55
C LEU A 267 35.15 10.81 10.83
N PHE A 268 34.86 9.92 11.80
CA PHE A 268 35.57 9.87 13.07
C PHE A 268 37.04 9.46 12.91
N SER A 269 37.35 8.47 12.07
CA SER A 269 38.72 8.03 11.83
C SER A 269 39.57 9.14 11.19
N ASN A 270 39.02 9.91 10.24
CA ASN A 270 39.76 11.02 9.64
C ASN A 270 39.89 12.21 10.59
N LEU A 271 38.89 12.47 11.43
CA LEU A 271 38.98 13.49 12.47
C LEU A 271 40.08 13.17 13.48
N ALA A 272 40.12 11.91 13.96
CA ALA A 272 41.15 11.43 14.89
C ALA A 272 42.55 11.47 14.28
N ALA A 273 42.68 11.24 12.96
CA ALA A 273 43.94 11.30 12.24
C ALA A 273 44.36 12.73 11.83
N GLY A 274 43.56 13.77 12.11
CA GLY A 274 43.84 15.15 11.68
C GLY A 274 43.63 15.40 10.17
N ASN A 275 43.01 14.45 9.45
CA ASN A 275 42.75 14.55 8.02
C ASN A 275 41.50 15.40 7.74
N VAL A 276 41.69 16.71 7.56
CA VAL A 276 40.57 17.67 7.42
C VAL A 276 39.80 17.57 6.11
N ARG A 277 40.44 17.18 4.99
CA ARG A 277 39.79 17.18 3.66
C ARG A 277 38.61 16.19 3.56
N PRO A 278 38.74 14.91 3.94
CA PRO A 278 37.60 13.98 3.92
C PRO A 278 36.50 14.37 4.91
N VAL A 279 36.88 14.93 6.07
CA VAL A 279 35.93 15.43 7.08
C VAL A 279 35.07 16.55 6.50
N LEU A 280 35.68 17.57 5.89
CA LEU A 280 34.97 18.68 5.25
C LEU A 280 34.10 18.20 4.08
N SER A 281 34.60 17.28 3.25
CA SER A 281 33.85 16.72 2.13
C SER A 281 32.60 15.98 2.60
N TYR A 282 32.73 15.15 3.63
CA TYR A 282 31.60 14.44 4.24
C TYR A 282 30.62 15.42 4.89
N ALA A 283 31.11 16.43 5.63
CA ALA A 283 30.28 17.43 6.30
C ALA A 283 29.44 18.24 5.30
N ILE A 284 30.03 18.69 4.18
CA ILE A 284 29.31 19.41 3.11
C ILE A 284 28.20 18.52 2.52
N LEU A 285 28.54 17.29 2.15
CA LEU A 285 27.56 16.34 1.61
C LEU A 285 26.48 15.99 2.62
N LEU A 286 26.83 15.91 3.91
CA LEU A 286 25.87 15.68 4.99
C LEU A 286 24.88 16.84 5.11
N THR A 287 25.34 18.09 5.04
CA THR A 287 24.45 19.26 5.04
C THR A 287 23.51 19.23 3.83
N VAL A 288 24.01 18.95 2.64
CA VAL A 288 23.18 18.80 1.42
C VAL A 288 22.16 17.68 1.60
N SER A 289 22.60 16.54 2.14
CA SER A 289 21.76 15.38 2.43
C SER A 289 20.66 15.71 3.44
N ILE A 290 20.95 16.44 4.52
CA ILE A 290 19.96 16.92 5.50
C ILE A 290 18.90 17.78 4.81
N LEU A 291 19.32 18.77 4.01
CA LEU A 291 18.38 19.66 3.33
C LEU A 291 17.50 18.92 2.31
N PHE A 292 18.07 17.94 1.61
CA PHE A 292 17.35 17.14 0.61
C PHE A 292 16.38 16.14 1.25
N VAL A 293 16.84 15.36 2.21
CA VAL A 293 16.06 14.29 2.87
C VAL A 293 15.00 14.89 3.79
N SER A 294 15.33 15.94 4.54
CA SER A 294 14.39 16.58 5.49
C SER A 294 13.52 17.65 4.83
N TRP A 295 13.42 17.67 3.50
CA TRP A 295 12.57 18.63 2.80
C TRP A 295 11.11 18.48 3.26
N PRO A 296 10.48 19.55 3.78
CA PRO A 296 9.20 19.43 4.48
C PRO A 296 8.06 19.07 3.52
N GLN A 297 7.23 18.11 3.93
CA GLN A 297 5.97 17.78 3.27
C GLN A 297 4.87 18.69 3.82
N ARG A 298 4.49 19.72 3.05
CA ARG A 298 3.57 20.78 3.51
C ARG A 298 2.09 20.47 3.33
N LYS A 299 1.72 19.37 2.67
CA LYS A 299 0.31 19.04 2.44
C LYS A 299 -0.31 18.45 3.71
N PRO A 300 -1.30 19.12 4.36
CA PRO A 300 -1.93 18.62 5.59
C PRO A 300 -2.53 17.23 5.42
N SER A 301 -3.02 16.92 4.21
CA SER A 301 -3.63 15.63 3.89
C SER A 301 -2.72 14.42 4.10
N PHE A 302 -1.40 14.59 4.01
CA PHE A 302 -0.47 13.50 4.27
C PHE A 302 -0.34 13.18 5.76
N TRP A 303 -0.47 14.20 6.60
CA TRP A 303 -0.39 14.05 8.06
C TRP A 303 -1.73 13.59 8.65
N ALA A 304 -2.84 13.94 8.00
CA ALA A 304 -4.17 13.50 8.38
C ALA A 304 -4.36 11.98 8.23
N LEU A 305 -3.78 11.35 7.20
CA LEU A 305 -4.06 9.95 6.90
C LEU A 305 -3.56 8.98 7.99
N ASP A 306 -2.32 9.15 8.46
CA ASP A 306 -1.79 8.29 9.52
C ASP A 306 -2.59 8.47 10.82
N ALA A 307 -2.97 9.71 11.15
CA ALA A 307 -3.84 10.00 12.28
C ALA A 307 -5.23 9.35 12.11
N TYR A 308 -5.82 9.41 10.90
CA TYR A 308 -7.10 8.77 10.60
C TYR A 308 -7.01 7.25 10.73
N ASN A 309 -6.01 6.61 10.10
CA ASN A 309 -5.84 5.16 10.12
C ASN A 309 -5.58 4.62 11.53
N SER A 310 -4.68 5.26 12.29
CA SER A 310 -4.43 4.92 13.71
C SER A 310 -5.70 5.13 14.55
N GLY A 311 -6.46 6.20 14.31
CA GLY A 311 -7.73 6.45 14.98
C GLY A 311 -8.81 5.42 14.65
N TRP A 312 -8.93 5.02 13.39
CA TRP A 312 -9.86 3.98 12.95
C TRP A 312 -9.52 2.61 13.55
N GLN A 313 -8.24 2.24 13.55
CA GLN A 313 -7.82 0.98 14.16
C GLN A 313 -8.00 0.98 15.68
N ALA A 314 -7.70 2.10 16.35
CA ALA A 314 -8.00 2.26 17.76
C ALA A 314 -9.50 2.10 18.04
N LEU A 315 -10.37 2.60 17.16
CA LEU A 315 -11.81 2.39 17.26
C LEU A 315 -12.21 0.92 17.08
N GLU A 316 -11.69 0.23 16.05
CA GLU A 316 -11.96 -1.20 15.82
C GLU A 316 -11.49 -2.11 16.97
N SER A 317 -10.38 -1.74 17.61
CA SER A 317 -9.83 -2.44 18.78
C SER A 317 -10.48 -2.03 20.11
N GLY A 318 -11.44 -1.11 20.10
CA GLY A 318 -12.15 -0.63 21.29
C GLY A 318 -11.38 0.35 22.16
N ASN A 319 -10.19 0.81 21.74
CA ASN A 319 -9.42 1.83 22.44
C ASN A 319 -9.96 3.23 22.12
N LEU A 320 -11.13 3.56 22.69
CA LEU A 320 -11.84 4.81 22.44
C LEU A 320 -11.03 6.08 22.77
N PRO A 321 -10.22 6.14 23.86
CA PRO A 321 -9.40 7.32 24.14
C PRO A 321 -8.33 7.60 23.07
N LEU A 322 -7.66 6.56 22.57
CA LEU A 322 -6.69 6.72 21.49
C LEU A 322 -7.39 7.10 20.18
N ALA A 323 -8.53 6.47 19.89
CA ALA A 323 -9.34 6.77 18.72
C ALA A 323 -9.76 8.25 18.69
N GLU A 324 -10.27 8.78 19.81
CA GLU A 324 -10.65 10.19 19.94
C GLU A 324 -9.47 11.11 19.64
N ARG A 325 -8.35 10.93 20.34
CA ARG A 325 -7.16 11.77 20.14
C ARG A 325 -6.69 11.78 18.68
N LYS A 326 -6.71 10.63 18.02
CA LYS A 326 -6.17 10.43 16.67
C LYS A 326 -7.11 10.93 15.58
N LEU A 327 -8.41 10.64 15.70
CA LEU A 327 -9.41 11.16 14.77
C LEU A 327 -9.56 12.67 14.89
N GLU A 328 -9.44 13.23 16.09
CA GLU A 328 -9.41 14.68 16.29
C GLU A 328 -8.16 15.33 15.66
N LEU A 329 -7.00 14.69 15.77
CA LEU A 329 -5.80 15.12 15.07
C LEU A 329 -5.98 15.08 13.54
N ALA A 330 -6.60 14.02 13.02
CA ALA A 330 -6.92 13.91 11.59
C ALA A 330 -7.85 15.05 11.14
N ARG A 331 -8.88 15.36 11.94
CA ARG A 331 -9.81 16.47 11.70
C ARG A 331 -9.11 17.83 11.79
N ALA A 332 -8.16 18.01 12.68
CA ALA A 332 -7.38 19.24 12.77
C ALA A 332 -6.53 19.49 11.50
N TYR A 333 -6.02 18.43 10.86
CA TYR A 333 -5.32 18.54 9.58
C TYR A 333 -6.25 18.77 8.39
N ILE A 334 -7.41 18.10 8.35
CA ILE A 334 -8.45 18.29 7.33
C ILE A 334 -9.83 18.32 7.99
N PRO A 335 -10.36 19.52 8.31
CA PRO A 335 -11.68 19.64 8.94
C PRO A 335 -12.82 19.10 8.06
N ASP A 336 -12.73 19.33 6.74
CA ASP A 336 -13.74 18.96 5.75
C ASP A 336 -13.44 17.61 5.10
N ASN A 337 -13.22 16.57 5.90
CA ASN A 337 -13.01 15.20 5.42
C ASN A 337 -14.19 14.29 5.80
N ALA A 338 -14.89 13.77 4.80
CA ALA A 338 -16.07 12.92 5.01
C ALA A 338 -15.74 11.66 5.84
N GLU A 339 -14.69 10.92 5.50
CA GLU A 339 -14.28 9.69 6.20
C GLU A 339 -13.89 9.94 7.66
N THR A 340 -13.19 11.05 7.95
CA THR A 340 -12.83 11.43 9.33
C THR A 340 -14.07 11.79 10.14
N ASN A 341 -15.02 12.52 9.55
CA ASN A 341 -16.30 12.80 10.18
C ASN A 341 -17.10 11.51 10.42
N PHE A 342 -17.11 10.59 9.45
CA PHE A 342 -17.76 9.28 9.59
C PHE A 342 -17.14 8.46 10.74
N ALA A 343 -15.81 8.41 10.82
CA ALA A 343 -15.09 7.73 11.90
C ALA A 343 -15.37 8.36 13.28
N LEU A 344 -15.41 9.70 13.37
CA LEU A 344 -15.82 10.41 14.59
C LEU A 344 -17.28 10.10 14.96
N GLY A 345 -18.17 9.96 13.98
CA GLY A 345 -19.53 9.50 14.20
C GLY A 345 -19.58 8.09 14.79
N ASN A 346 -18.81 7.15 14.24
CA ASN A 346 -18.70 5.79 14.76
C ASN A 346 -18.09 5.77 16.17
N LEU A 347 -17.10 6.63 16.46
CA LEU A 347 -16.53 6.80 17.78
C LEU A 347 -17.58 7.27 18.79
N LYS A 348 -18.37 8.30 18.44
CA LYS A 348 -19.44 8.81 19.33
C LYS A 348 -20.52 7.76 19.54
N LEU A 349 -20.85 6.98 18.51
CA LEU A 349 -21.76 5.84 18.64
C LEU A 349 -21.21 4.79 19.62
N ALA A 350 -19.92 4.44 19.53
CA ALA A 350 -19.26 3.52 20.46
C ALA A 350 -19.16 4.07 21.89
N GLN A 351 -19.22 5.40 22.05
CA GLN A 351 -19.33 6.09 23.35
C GLN A 351 -20.79 6.22 23.83
N ASN A 352 -21.76 5.60 23.16
CA ASN A 352 -23.20 5.69 23.41
C ASN A 352 -23.80 7.10 23.24
N ASP A 353 -23.14 7.99 22.49
CA ASP A 353 -23.64 9.32 22.13
C ASP A 353 -24.22 9.31 20.71
N ALA A 354 -25.41 8.73 20.58
CA ALA A 354 -26.13 8.61 19.31
C ALA A 354 -26.49 9.97 18.69
N ALA A 355 -26.76 10.98 19.51
CA ALA A 355 -27.13 12.32 19.06
C ALA A 355 -25.94 13.03 18.37
N THR A 356 -24.75 12.99 18.97
CA THR A 356 -23.55 13.53 18.35
C THR A 356 -23.13 12.68 17.15
N ALA A 357 -23.28 11.36 17.22
CA ALA A 357 -22.99 10.47 16.09
C ALA A 357 -23.83 10.83 14.85
N ALA A 358 -25.14 11.05 15.02
CA ALA A 358 -26.03 11.49 13.94
C ALA A 358 -25.56 12.80 13.29
N SER A 359 -25.12 13.77 14.09
CA SER A 359 -24.60 15.06 13.62
C SER A 359 -23.35 14.89 12.75
N PHE A 360 -22.44 13.99 13.14
CA PHE A 360 -21.27 13.65 12.35
C PHE A 360 -21.63 12.92 11.04
N TYR A 361 -22.59 12.00 11.06
CA TYR A 361 -23.05 11.34 9.84
C TYR A 361 -23.75 12.31 8.88
N LEU A 362 -24.55 13.25 9.38
CA LEU A 362 -25.14 14.30 8.55
C LEU A 362 -24.07 15.21 7.93
N THR A 363 -23.04 15.55 8.70
CA THR A 363 -21.88 16.30 8.19
C THR A 363 -21.14 15.49 7.12
N THR A 364 -20.99 14.18 7.32
CA THR A 364 -20.42 13.26 6.32
C THR A 364 -21.23 13.32 5.03
N LEU A 365 -22.57 13.24 5.09
CA LEU A 365 -23.43 13.30 3.91
C LEU A 365 -23.47 14.67 3.24
N ARG A 366 -23.21 15.76 3.97
CA ARG A 366 -23.02 17.09 3.38
C ARG A 366 -21.74 17.14 2.54
N LEU A 367 -20.67 16.47 2.98
CA LEU A 367 -19.38 16.43 2.28
C LEU A 367 -19.34 15.38 1.16
N ASP A 368 -19.97 14.23 1.38
CA ASP A 368 -20.16 13.16 0.41
C ASP A 368 -21.61 12.63 0.47
N PRO A 369 -22.51 13.15 -0.39
CA PRO A 369 -23.90 12.73 -0.42
C PRO A 369 -24.13 11.25 -0.75
N ARG A 370 -23.12 10.55 -1.27
CA ARG A 370 -23.19 9.13 -1.65
C ARG A 370 -22.46 8.24 -0.65
N HIS A 371 -22.14 8.74 0.54
CA HIS A 371 -21.40 7.99 1.55
C HIS A 371 -22.26 6.90 2.21
N ARG A 372 -22.26 5.70 1.61
CA ARG A 372 -23.04 4.52 2.04
C ARG A 372 -23.00 4.22 3.54
N GLY A 373 -21.82 4.32 4.16
CA GLY A 373 -21.63 4.04 5.59
C GLY A 373 -22.48 4.94 6.48
N ALA A 374 -22.37 6.25 6.30
CA ALA A 374 -23.18 7.26 6.99
C ALA A 374 -24.68 7.11 6.73
N ILE A 375 -25.10 6.84 5.48
CA ILE A 375 -26.51 6.59 5.16
C ILE A 375 -27.04 5.39 5.96
N ASN A 376 -26.33 4.25 5.92
CA ASN A 376 -26.69 3.05 6.67
C ASN A 376 -26.73 3.33 8.18
N ASN A 377 -25.71 3.99 8.74
CA ASN A 377 -25.66 4.23 10.19
C ASN A 377 -26.76 5.20 10.66
N LEU A 378 -27.14 6.20 9.84
CA LEU A 378 -28.34 7.01 10.12
C LEU A 378 -29.62 6.17 10.06
N GLY A 379 -29.71 5.20 9.14
CA GLY A 379 -30.83 4.25 9.09
C GLY A 379 -30.89 3.35 10.33
N VAL A 380 -29.74 2.88 10.81
CA VAL A 380 -29.64 2.10 12.06
C VAL A 380 -30.11 2.93 13.26
N LEU A 381 -29.59 4.16 13.38
CA LEU A 381 -30.02 5.08 14.45
C LEU A 381 -31.52 5.39 14.39
N ALA A 382 -32.09 5.55 13.20
CA ALA A 382 -33.53 5.73 13.03
C ALA A 382 -34.32 4.50 13.51
N LEU A 383 -33.85 3.29 13.18
CA LEU A 383 -34.48 2.05 13.62
C LEU A 383 -34.43 1.90 15.15
N GLU A 384 -33.29 2.21 15.77
CA GLU A 384 -33.11 2.20 17.23
C GLU A 384 -34.00 3.24 17.94
N ASN A 385 -34.25 4.38 17.29
CA ASN A 385 -35.18 5.41 17.78
C ASN A 385 -36.66 5.11 17.48
N GLY A 386 -36.99 3.91 17.00
CA GLY A 386 -38.38 3.53 16.70
C GLY A 386 -38.97 4.23 15.48
N GLN A 387 -38.14 4.64 14.52
CA GLN A 387 -38.53 5.31 13.27
C GLN A 387 -38.25 4.41 12.05
N PRO A 388 -38.93 3.26 11.92
CA PRO A 388 -38.60 2.28 10.89
C PRO A 388 -38.90 2.76 9.46
N GLU A 389 -39.81 3.71 9.26
CA GLU A 389 -40.06 4.36 7.96
C GLU A 389 -38.85 5.14 7.48
N VAL A 390 -38.22 5.91 8.38
CA VAL A 390 -37.02 6.69 8.08
C VAL A 390 -35.85 5.74 7.82
N ALA A 391 -35.73 4.66 8.59
CA ALA A 391 -34.72 3.63 8.39
C ALA A 391 -34.84 2.97 7.00
N GLU A 392 -36.04 2.56 6.61
CA GLU A 392 -36.32 1.98 5.28
C GLU A 392 -35.90 2.92 4.15
N GLN A 393 -36.23 4.21 4.25
CA GLN A 393 -35.83 5.21 3.27
C GLN A 393 -34.31 5.26 3.14
N ARG A 394 -33.58 5.36 4.26
CA ARG A 394 -32.11 5.41 4.27
C ARG A 394 -31.49 4.13 3.69
N PHE A 395 -32.00 2.96 4.04
CA PHE A 395 -31.47 1.72 3.48
C PHE A 395 -31.73 1.60 1.97
N ARG A 396 -32.87 2.08 1.47
CA ARG A 396 -33.10 2.16 0.02
C ARG A 396 -32.19 3.16 -0.68
N GLU A 397 -31.93 4.32 -0.07
CA GLU A 397 -30.93 5.28 -0.58
C GLU A 397 -29.55 4.62 -0.69
N ALA A 398 -29.14 3.86 0.33
CA ALA A 398 -27.88 3.12 0.31
C ALA A 398 -27.86 2.03 -0.78
N LEU A 399 -28.96 1.31 -1.00
CA LEU A 399 -29.08 0.31 -2.08
C LEU A 399 -29.17 0.92 -3.48
N ALA A 400 -29.64 2.16 -3.62
CA ALA A 400 -29.59 2.88 -4.88
C ALA A 400 -28.14 3.20 -5.29
N ILE A 401 -27.22 3.30 -4.33
CA ILE A 401 -25.79 3.49 -4.57
C ILE A 401 -25.08 2.15 -4.79
N ASP A 402 -25.40 1.14 -3.99
CA ASP A 402 -24.88 -0.22 -4.09
C ASP A 402 -25.98 -1.26 -3.84
N GLY A 403 -26.61 -1.68 -4.94
CA GLY A 403 -27.71 -2.64 -4.90
C GLY A 403 -27.27 -4.09 -4.63
N ARG A 404 -25.98 -4.33 -4.35
CA ARG A 404 -25.44 -5.67 -4.07
C ARG A 404 -24.81 -5.74 -2.67
N ASN A 405 -25.21 -4.85 -1.76
CA ASN A 405 -24.72 -4.84 -0.39
C ASN A 405 -25.52 -5.81 0.51
N PRO A 406 -24.97 -6.97 0.92
CA PRO A 406 -25.70 -7.93 1.74
C PRO A 406 -26.12 -7.35 3.10
N LYS A 407 -25.27 -6.52 3.72
CA LYS A 407 -25.55 -5.92 5.03
C LYS A 407 -26.70 -4.91 4.95
N THR A 408 -26.76 -4.11 3.89
CA THR A 408 -27.88 -3.16 3.71
C THR A 408 -29.19 -3.88 3.44
N HIS A 409 -29.20 -4.96 2.64
CA HIS A 409 -30.40 -5.79 2.46
C HIS A 409 -30.91 -6.38 3.78
N PHE A 410 -29.99 -6.89 4.62
CA PHE A 410 -30.32 -7.37 5.97
C PHE A 410 -30.92 -6.26 6.85
N LEU A 411 -30.34 -5.07 6.86
CA LEU A 411 -30.84 -3.94 7.64
C LEU A 411 -32.22 -3.44 7.14
N LEU A 412 -32.44 -3.45 5.83
CA LEU A 412 -33.74 -3.16 5.23
C LEU A 412 -34.79 -4.20 5.63
N ALA A 413 -34.43 -5.49 5.67
CA ALA A 413 -35.32 -6.53 6.18
C ALA A 413 -35.72 -6.26 7.64
N LYS A 414 -34.77 -5.88 8.50
CA LYS A 414 -35.06 -5.50 9.90
C LYS A 414 -36.03 -4.32 10.00
N SER A 415 -35.85 -3.27 9.19
CA SER A 415 -36.80 -2.14 9.19
C SER A 415 -38.20 -2.56 8.71
N LEU A 416 -38.29 -3.47 7.75
CA LEU A 416 -39.57 -3.96 7.23
C LEU A 416 -40.31 -4.83 8.27
N ILE A 417 -39.60 -5.64 9.05
CA ILE A 417 -40.18 -6.40 10.18
C ILE A 417 -40.75 -5.44 11.22
N ALA A 418 -40.01 -4.38 11.58
CA ALA A 418 -40.49 -3.38 12.54
C ALA A 418 -41.76 -2.66 12.08
N LYS A 419 -42.04 -2.66 10.76
CA LYS A 419 -43.28 -2.15 10.16
C LYS A 419 -44.37 -3.21 9.96
N GLY A 420 -44.13 -4.46 10.35
CA GLY A 420 -45.04 -5.59 10.12
C GLY A 420 -45.09 -6.09 8.67
N GLN A 421 -44.14 -5.71 7.81
CA GLN A 421 -44.10 -6.07 6.39
C GLN A 421 -43.27 -7.34 6.13
N ASN A 422 -43.67 -8.46 6.74
CA ASN A 422 -42.89 -9.70 6.75
C ASN A 422 -42.61 -10.27 5.34
N ASN A 423 -43.54 -10.15 4.39
CA ASN A 423 -43.32 -10.61 3.01
C ASN A 423 -42.23 -9.82 2.27
N ASN A 424 -42.18 -8.50 2.48
CA ASN A 424 -41.14 -7.66 1.91
C ASN A 424 -39.80 -7.94 2.61
N ALA A 425 -39.82 -8.08 3.94
CA ALA A 425 -38.63 -8.43 4.71
C ALA A 425 -38.00 -9.74 4.23
N ARG A 426 -38.84 -10.77 3.99
CA ARG A 426 -38.45 -12.07 3.43
C ARG A 426 -37.66 -11.92 2.13
N THR A 427 -38.17 -11.10 1.21
CA THR A 427 -37.52 -10.85 -0.09
C THR A 427 -36.12 -10.25 0.08
N GLU A 428 -35.96 -9.28 0.99
CA GLU A 428 -34.69 -8.61 1.18
C GLU A 428 -33.67 -9.49 1.91
N ILE A 429 -34.08 -10.28 2.90
CA ILE A 429 -33.18 -11.22 3.56
C ILE A 429 -32.74 -12.36 2.63
N ASP A 430 -33.61 -12.81 1.71
CA ASP A 430 -33.26 -13.78 0.68
C ASP A 430 -32.19 -13.24 -0.28
N ARG A 431 -32.25 -11.94 -0.63
CA ARG A 431 -31.18 -11.27 -1.39
C ARG A 431 -29.89 -11.19 -0.60
N ALA A 432 -29.94 -10.87 0.69
CA ALA A 432 -28.76 -10.83 1.55
C ALA A 432 -28.06 -12.21 1.62
N LEU A 433 -28.83 -13.29 1.77
CA LEU A 433 -28.35 -14.68 1.77
C LEU A 433 -27.82 -15.10 0.40
N ALA A 434 -28.47 -14.71 -0.70
CA ALA A 434 -27.96 -15.00 -2.05
C ALA A 434 -26.60 -14.32 -2.33
N LEU A 435 -26.40 -13.11 -1.78
CA LEU A 435 -25.15 -12.37 -1.88
C LEU A 435 -24.06 -12.90 -0.93
N LYS A 436 -24.45 -13.35 0.28
CA LYS A 436 -23.53 -13.91 1.28
C LYS A 436 -24.19 -15.05 2.07
N PRO A 437 -24.10 -16.31 1.59
CA PRO A 437 -24.82 -17.45 2.17
C PRO A 437 -24.38 -17.86 3.58
N ASP A 438 -23.15 -17.55 3.96
CA ASP A 438 -22.51 -18.06 5.17
C ASP A 438 -22.58 -17.11 6.38
N GLN A 439 -23.61 -16.26 6.45
CA GLN A 439 -23.82 -15.33 7.57
C GLN A 439 -24.87 -15.88 8.55
N PRO A 440 -24.49 -16.25 9.79
CA PRO A 440 -25.42 -16.77 10.78
C PRO A 440 -26.60 -15.83 11.06
N GLU A 441 -26.30 -14.55 11.29
CA GLU A 441 -27.30 -13.49 11.55
C GLU A 441 -28.37 -13.40 10.46
N PHE A 442 -28.01 -13.67 9.20
CA PHE A 442 -28.95 -13.60 8.09
C PHE A 442 -29.90 -14.79 8.09
N LYS A 443 -29.40 -15.98 8.44
CA LYS A 443 -30.20 -17.20 8.58
C LYS A 443 -31.15 -17.08 9.78
N GLU A 444 -30.66 -16.57 10.90
CA GLU A 444 -31.47 -16.34 12.10
C GLU A 444 -32.63 -15.37 11.83
N LEU A 445 -32.37 -14.25 11.15
CA LEU A 445 -33.43 -13.31 10.79
C LEU A 445 -34.43 -13.92 9.80
N ARG A 446 -33.96 -14.74 8.86
CA ARG A 446 -34.81 -15.46 7.92
C ARG A 446 -35.77 -16.41 8.64
N GLU A 447 -35.28 -17.17 9.60
CA GLU A 447 -36.08 -18.07 10.43
C GLU A 447 -37.06 -17.30 11.32
N GLN A 448 -36.66 -16.13 11.83
CA GLN A 448 -37.54 -15.27 12.63
C GLN A 448 -38.73 -14.75 11.82
N ILE A 449 -38.56 -14.43 10.54
CA ILE A 449 -39.65 -13.99 9.65
C ILE A 449 -40.64 -15.13 9.36
N ASP A 450 -40.20 -16.39 9.52
CA ASP A 450 -40.97 -17.59 9.16
C ASP A 450 -41.77 -18.17 10.32
N LYS A 451 -41.44 -17.77 11.55
CA LYS A 451 -42.20 -18.06 12.77
C LYS A 451 -43.29 -17.00 12.96
#